data_AF-A0A960KKR2-F1
#
_entry.id   AF-A0A960KKR2-F1
#
_cell.length_a   1.000
_cell.length_b   1.000
_cell.length_c   1.000
_cell.angle_alpha   90.00
_cell.angle_beta   90.00
_cell.angle_gamma   90.00
#
_symmetry.space_group_name_H-M   'P 1'
#
loop_
_entity.id
_entity.type
_entity.pdbx_description
1 polymer ?
#
loop_
_entity_poly.entity_id
_entity_poly.type
_entity_poly.pdbx_seq_one_letter_code
_entity_poly.pdbx_strand_id
1 'polypeptide(L)'
;MISMLLLLQAPSVFDAGKVSFSVHAHGWEHNYKIMTYSLMPNESFEMTFHHVPDKSKISVRHPDGTLESLSGHRWVWPGSGTAGVHPFAVLLDHQQMVINLIVMVPLKIDSKGTMQGYRIGKYPDIPLKGLGIYKPPRGLIRVDPEMLVLPLSPHFTLGQFMCKQAGDYPKFLLVRTGLLIKLEYLLELVNHKGFATDTFYVMSGFRTPYYNDAIGNVRYSRHQWGGAADIFIDSNPKDGVMDDLNRDGVIDVRDAAVLYRLFDDESFKDGYKPMIGGLGQYKKTSSHGPFVHVDVRGFRARWGH
;
A
#
# COMPACT_ATOMS: atom_id res chain seq x y z
N MET A 1 6.45 52.21 -14.51
CA MET A 1 7.01 51.06 -13.76
C MET A 1 5.87 50.40 -13.02
N ILE A 2 5.39 49.24 -13.49
CA ILE A 2 4.36 48.47 -12.79
C ILE A 2 5.10 47.43 -11.96
N SER A 3 5.05 47.58 -10.64
CA SER A 3 5.66 46.65 -9.69
C SER A 3 4.82 45.37 -9.66
N MET A 4 5.38 44.28 -10.14
CA MET A 4 4.74 42.96 -10.11
C MET A 4 4.97 42.38 -8.71
N LEU A 5 3.93 42.41 -7.88
CA LEU A 5 3.91 41.81 -6.56
C LEU A 5 3.91 40.28 -6.74
N LEU A 6 5.06 39.63 -6.53
CA LEU A 6 5.12 38.17 -6.39
C LEU A 6 4.40 37.79 -5.09
N LEU A 7 3.17 37.32 -5.21
CA LEU A 7 2.49 36.58 -4.15
C LEU A 7 3.23 35.24 -3.99
N LEU A 8 4.12 35.17 -3.00
CA LEU A 8 4.64 33.90 -2.48
C LEU A 8 3.43 33.11 -1.94
N GLN A 9 2.98 32.11 -2.69
CA GLN A 9 2.08 31.10 -2.16
C GLN A 9 2.79 30.42 -0.99
N ALA A 10 2.19 30.46 0.20
CA ALA A 10 2.65 29.65 1.31
C ALA A 10 2.68 28.17 0.85
N PRO A 11 3.72 27.40 1.20
CA PRO A 11 3.74 25.98 0.87
C PRO A 11 2.47 25.33 1.39
N SER A 12 1.73 24.66 0.49
CA SER A 12 0.53 23.92 0.89
C SER A 12 0.90 22.90 1.95
N VAL A 13 0.24 22.97 3.11
CA VAL A 13 0.39 21.98 4.17
C VAL A 13 -0.03 20.62 3.60
N PHE A 14 0.80 19.59 3.78
CA PHE A 14 0.51 18.22 3.36
C PHE A 14 -0.82 17.75 3.98
N ASP A 15 -1.81 17.39 3.15
CA ASP A 15 -3.07 16.78 3.60
C ASP A 15 -2.85 15.27 3.78
N ALA A 16 -2.72 14.81 5.03
CA ALA A 16 -2.58 13.38 5.34
C ALA A 16 -3.81 12.53 4.95
N GLY A 17 -4.90 13.14 4.49
CA GLY A 17 -6.09 12.46 4.02
C GLY A 17 -6.78 11.69 5.13
N LYS A 18 -6.96 12.31 6.30
CA LYS A 18 -7.57 11.69 7.49
C LYS A 18 -8.95 12.27 7.80
N VAL A 19 -9.79 11.48 8.46
CA VAL A 19 -11.05 11.87 9.07
C VAL A 19 -10.94 11.86 10.60
N SER A 20 -11.94 12.41 11.31
CA SER A 20 -11.91 12.54 12.77
C SER A 20 -12.25 11.25 13.54
N PHE A 21 -12.73 10.23 12.84
CA PHE A 21 -13.07 8.91 13.40
C PHE A 21 -12.14 7.83 12.85
N SER A 22 -12.05 6.69 13.55
CA SER A 22 -11.25 5.55 13.10
C SER A 22 -12.11 4.32 12.83
N VAL A 23 -11.62 3.43 11.98
CA VAL A 23 -12.17 2.09 11.77
C VAL A 23 -11.12 1.06 12.19
N HIS A 24 -11.56 0.07 12.97
CA HIS A 24 -10.83 -1.16 13.24
C HIS A 24 -11.42 -2.29 12.38
N ALA A 25 -10.62 -2.82 11.46
CA ALA A 25 -10.99 -3.94 10.60
C ALA A 25 -9.75 -4.78 10.24
N HIS A 26 -9.91 -6.11 10.19
CA HIS A 26 -8.83 -7.04 9.81
C HIS A 26 -7.51 -6.87 10.61
N GLY A 27 -7.63 -6.49 11.89
CA GLY A 27 -6.49 -6.27 12.79
C GLY A 27 -5.76 -4.94 12.60
N TRP A 28 -6.34 -4.01 11.83
CA TRP A 28 -5.81 -2.67 11.62
C TRP A 28 -6.78 -1.63 12.13
N GLU A 29 -6.28 -0.64 12.86
CA GLU A 29 -7.01 0.60 13.15
C GLU A 29 -6.40 1.76 12.36
N HIS A 30 -7.25 2.54 11.67
CA HIS A 30 -6.81 3.74 10.96
C HIS A 30 -7.95 4.77 10.84
N ASN A 31 -7.57 6.01 10.52
CA ASN A 31 -8.49 7.11 10.24
C ASN A 31 -8.31 7.75 8.85
N TYR A 32 -7.66 7.05 7.91
CA TYR A 32 -7.54 7.52 6.52
C TYR A 32 -8.91 7.59 5.82
N LYS A 33 -9.11 8.65 5.02
CA LYS A 33 -10.32 8.92 4.22
C LYS A 33 -10.62 7.86 3.16
N ILE A 34 -9.64 7.05 2.82
CA ILE A 34 -9.81 5.89 1.95
C ILE A 34 -8.84 4.78 2.36
N MET A 35 -9.29 3.53 2.37
CA MET A 35 -8.42 2.37 2.61
C MET A 35 -8.95 1.11 1.93
N THR A 36 -8.04 0.25 1.51
CA THR A 36 -8.38 -0.99 0.80
C THR A 36 -8.07 -2.24 1.62
N TYR A 37 -9.00 -3.19 1.56
CA TYR A 37 -8.88 -4.51 2.13
C TYR A 37 -9.11 -5.56 1.04
N SER A 38 -8.42 -6.69 1.13
CA SER A 38 -8.60 -7.82 0.21
C SER A 38 -9.20 -9.02 0.92
N LEU A 39 -10.21 -9.61 0.30
CA LEU A 39 -11.02 -10.68 0.89
C LEU A 39 -11.13 -11.86 -0.07
N MET A 40 -11.29 -13.07 0.45
CA MET A 40 -11.70 -14.19 -0.39
C MET A 40 -13.21 -14.10 -0.71
N PRO A 41 -13.68 -14.79 -1.77
CA PRO A 41 -15.11 -14.90 -2.03
C PRO A 41 -15.88 -15.43 -0.82
N ASN A 42 -17.01 -14.78 -0.51
CA ASN A 42 -17.88 -15.06 0.63
C ASN A 42 -17.21 -14.93 2.02
N GLU A 43 -16.05 -14.29 2.11
CA GLU A 43 -15.46 -13.92 3.40
C GLU A 43 -16.20 -12.71 3.96
N SER A 44 -16.73 -12.83 5.17
CA SER A 44 -17.37 -11.72 5.86
C SER A 44 -16.33 -10.67 6.26
N PHE A 45 -16.76 -9.42 6.31
CA PHE A 45 -15.92 -8.30 6.69
C PHE A 45 -16.56 -7.53 7.84
N GLU A 46 -15.85 -7.48 8.97
CA GLU A 46 -16.29 -6.76 10.15
C GLU A 46 -15.58 -5.40 10.24
N MET A 47 -16.37 -4.37 10.51
CA MET A 47 -15.91 -3.00 10.74
C MET A 47 -16.43 -2.54 12.09
N THR A 48 -15.52 -2.10 12.95
CA THR A 48 -15.86 -1.42 14.21
C THR A 48 -15.34 0.00 14.15
N PHE A 49 -16.22 0.98 14.35
CA PHE A 49 -15.83 2.40 14.32
C PHE A 49 -15.59 2.93 15.74
N HIS A 50 -14.51 3.69 15.89
CA HIS A 50 -14.14 4.34 17.14
C HIS A 50 -14.08 5.86 16.96
N HIS A 51 -14.05 6.58 18.07
CA HIS A 51 -14.10 8.05 18.08
C HIS A 51 -15.35 8.60 17.37
N VAL A 52 -16.47 7.87 17.49
CA VAL A 52 -17.79 8.26 16.99
C VAL A 52 -18.63 8.71 18.19
N PRO A 53 -18.82 10.02 18.42
CA PRO A 53 -19.50 10.53 19.62
C PRO A 53 -20.96 10.07 19.72
N ASP A 54 -21.63 9.90 18.57
CA ASP A 54 -23.01 9.48 18.48
C ASP A 54 -23.17 8.48 17.33
N LYS A 55 -23.51 7.24 17.67
CA LYS A 55 -23.69 6.14 16.70
C LYS A 55 -24.83 6.40 15.70
N SER A 56 -25.81 7.24 16.04
CA SER A 56 -26.93 7.53 15.13
C SER A 56 -26.48 8.36 13.92
N LYS A 57 -25.29 8.97 14.01
CA LYS A 57 -24.71 9.83 12.98
C LYS A 57 -23.82 9.11 11.98
N ILE A 58 -23.47 7.85 12.24
CA ILE A 58 -22.66 7.06 11.33
C ILE A 58 -23.55 6.24 10.39
N SER A 59 -23.30 6.33 9.09
CA SER A 59 -24.00 5.59 8.04
C SER A 59 -22.98 4.85 7.17
N VAL A 60 -23.16 3.54 6.99
CA VAL A 60 -22.32 2.69 6.13
C VAL A 60 -23.11 2.26 4.91
N ARG A 61 -22.74 2.77 3.74
CA ARG A 61 -23.47 2.61 2.48
C ARG A 61 -22.64 1.81 1.48
N HIS A 62 -23.25 0.77 0.90
CA HIS A 62 -22.78 0.06 -0.27
C HIS A 62 -23.58 0.52 -1.50
N PRO A 63 -23.05 0.44 -2.74
CA PRO A 63 -23.82 0.72 -3.96
C PRO A 63 -25.14 -0.04 -4.05
N ASP A 64 -25.17 -1.28 -3.57
CA ASP A 64 -26.37 -2.14 -3.61
C ASP A 64 -27.32 -1.94 -2.40
N GLY A 65 -26.98 -1.03 -1.46
CA GLY A 65 -27.83 -0.74 -0.31
C GLY A 65 -27.05 -0.35 0.97
N THR A 66 -27.79 -0.01 2.02
CA THR A 66 -27.19 0.35 3.32
C THR A 66 -26.99 -0.90 4.17
N LEU A 67 -25.83 -1.02 4.82
CA LEU A 67 -25.62 -2.07 5.82
C LEU A 67 -26.19 -1.63 7.18
N GLU A 68 -27.02 -2.49 7.76
CA GLU A 68 -27.52 -2.28 9.12
C GLU A 68 -26.44 -2.57 10.16
N SER A 69 -26.43 -1.76 11.23
CA SER A 69 -25.55 -1.99 12.37
C SER A 69 -26.04 -3.20 13.14
N LEU A 70 -25.14 -4.15 13.45
CA LEU A 70 -25.51 -5.32 14.26
C LEU A 70 -25.68 -4.92 15.73
N SER A 71 -24.78 -4.08 16.26
CA SER A 71 -24.80 -3.60 17.64
C SER A 71 -23.84 -2.43 17.84
N GLY A 72 -24.32 -1.30 18.34
CA GLY A 72 -23.46 -0.16 18.69
C GLY A 72 -22.72 0.42 17.47
N HIS A 73 -21.39 0.37 17.49
CA HIS A 73 -20.50 0.89 16.44
C HIS A 73 -19.94 -0.21 15.51
N ARG A 74 -20.65 -1.33 15.34
CA ARG A 74 -20.19 -2.50 14.58
C ARG A 74 -21.09 -2.82 13.38
N TRP A 75 -20.46 -3.01 12.23
CA TRP A 75 -21.08 -3.44 10.97
C TRP A 75 -20.41 -4.72 10.47
N VAL A 76 -21.20 -5.58 9.84
CA VAL A 76 -20.69 -6.78 9.17
C VAL A 76 -21.24 -6.82 7.76
N TRP A 77 -20.34 -6.86 6.79
CA TRP A 77 -20.68 -7.25 5.43
C TRP A 77 -20.58 -8.77 5.31
N PRO A 78 -21.60 -9.48 4.82
CA PRO A 78 -21.55 -10.95 4.70
C PRO A 78 -20.56 -11.44 3.63
N GLY A 79 -19.99 -10.55 2.82
CA GLY A 79 -19.12 -10.88 1.70
C GLY A 79 -19.89 -11.01 0.38
N SER A 80 -19.14 -11.09 -0.71
CA SER A 80 -19.68 -11.37 -2.04
C SER A 80 -18.96 -12.57 -2.67
N GLY A 81 -19.70 -13.39 -3.41
CA GLY A 81 -19.13 -14.45 -4.24
C GLY A 81 -18.45 -13.92 -5.50
N THR A 82 -18.73 -12.67 -5.87
CA THR A 82 -18.25 -12.03 -7.10
C THR A 82 -16.96 -11.27 -6.83
N ALA A 83 -15.89 -11.68 -7.54
CA ALA A 83 -14.62 -10.96 -7.52
C ALA A 83 -14.75 -9.55 -8.09
N GLY A 84 -14.01 -8.59 -7.54
CA GLY A 84 -14.09 -7.19 -7.94
C GLY A 84 -14.03 -6.23 -6.75
N VAL A 85 -14.21 -4.95 -7.03
CA VAL A 85 -14.18 -3.87 -6.05
C VAL A 85 -15.59 -3.60 -5.52
N HIS A 86 -15.74 -3.61 -4.20
CA HIS A 86 -16.97 -3.32 -3.48
C HIS A 86 -16.71 -2.12 -2.56
N PRO A 87 -16.98 -0.88 -3.00
CA PRO A 87 -16.70 0.31 -2.21
C PRO A 87 -17.79 0.54 -1.16
N PHE A 88 -17.39 0.91 0.05
CA PHE A 88 -18.29 1.33 1.11
C PHE A 88 -18.02 2.78 1.47
N ALA A 89 -19.07 3.62 1.41
CA ALA A 89 -19.01 4.97 1.94
C ALA A 89 -19.45 4.97 3.40
N VAL A 90 -18.56 5.42 4.28
CA VAL A 90 -18.83 5.65 5.69
C VAL A 90 -18.96 7.14 5.92
N LEU A 91 -20.14 7.58 6.32
CA LEU A 91 -20.47 8.99 6.55
C LEU A 91 -20.59 9.24 8.05
N LEU A 92 -19.92 10.28 8.54
CA LEU A 92 -20.10 10.82 9.89
C LEU A 92 -20.15 12.35 9.79
N ASP A 93 -21.31 12.94 10.10
CA ASP A 93 -21.58 14.37 9.90
C ASP A 93 -21.23 14.84 8.48
N HIS A 94 -20.19 15.67 8.32
CA HIS A 94 -19.71 16.19 7.03
C HIS A 94 -18.48 15.46 6.48
N GLN A 95 -18.01 14.41 7.16
CA GLN A 95 -16.82 13.66 6.77
C GLN A 95 -17.21 12.32 6.13
N GLN A 96 -16.40 11.91 5.14
CA GLN A 96 -16.56 10.64 4.45
C GLN A 96 -15.26 9.85 4.49
N MET A 97 -15.37 8.58 4.84
CA MET A 97 -14.34 7.56 4.63
C MET A 97 -14.83 6.57 3.57
N VAL A 98 -13.94 6.12 2.68
CA VAL A 98 -14.19 5.06 1.70
C VAL A 98 -13.44 3.80 2.08
N ILE A 99 -14.14 2.69 2.25
CA ILE A 99 -13.53 1.38 2.48
C ILE A 99 -13.71 0.56 1.20
N ASN A 100 -12.62 0.37 0.46
CA ASN A 100 -12.62 -0.47 -0.74
C ASN A 100 -12.41 -1.93 -0.34
N LEU A 101 -13.43 -2.76 -0.48
CA LEU A 101 -13.30 -4.21 -0.29
C LEU A 101 -13.09 -4.87 -1.65
N ILE A 102 -11.89 -5.39 -1.89
CA ILE A 102 -11.58 -6.10 -3.12
C ILE A 102 -11.71 -7.60 -2.89
N VAL A 103 -12.74 -8.20 -3.47
CA VAL A 103 -12.93 -9.65 -3.48
C VAL A 103 -11.97 -10.25 -4.50
N MET A 104 -11.04 -11.06 -4.02
CA MET A 104 -10.00 -11.69 -4.81
C MET A 104 -10.51 -12.90 -5.59
N VAL A 105 -9.76 -13.29 -6.61
CA VAL A 105 -9.91 -14.59 -7.26
C VAL A 105 -9.04 -15.62 -6.51
N PRO A 106 -9.58 -16.79 -6.14
CA PRO A 106 -8.79 -17.85 -5.52
C PRO A 106 -7.56 -18.22 -6.34
N LEU A 107 -6.43 -18.43 -5.67
CA LEU A 107 -5.17 -18.74 -6.33
C LEU A 107 -5.26 -20.16 -6.93
N LYS A 108 -5.42 -20.22 -8.24
CA LYS A 108 -5.45 -21.47 -9.03
C LYS A 108 -4.49 -21.34 -10.20
N ILE A 109 -3.29 -21.87 -10.01
CA ILE A 109 -2.23 -21.84 -11.02
C ILE A 109 -2.30 -23.16 -11.79
N ASP A 110 -2.36 -23.09 -13.12
CA ASP A 110 -2.39 -24.26 -13.99
C ASP A 110 -1.00 -24.93 -14.12
N SER A 111 -0.94 -26.04 -14.85
CA SER A 111 0.31 -26.77 -15.10
C SER A 111 1.37 -25.96 -15.88
N LYS A 112 0.97 -24.87 -16.54
CA LYS A 112 1.86 -23.95 -17.26
C LYS A 112 2.37 -22.81 -16.36
N GLY A 113 1.97 -22.78 -15.09
CA GLY A 113 2.34 -21.70 -14.16
C GLY A 113 1.55 -20.41 -14.39
N THR A 114 0.36 -20.50 -14.99
CA THR A 114 -0.48 -19.33 -15.32
C THR A 114 -1.82 -19.36 -14.57
N MET A 115 -2.43 -18.19 -14.46
CA MET A 115 -3.79 -18.00 -13.93
C MET A 115 -4.53 -17.09 -14.91
N GLN A 116 -5.57 -17.61 -15.55
CA GLN A 116 -6.33 -16.91 -16.61
C GLN A 116 -5.42 -16.33 -17.71
N GLY A 117 -4.41 -17.09 -18.14
CA GLY A 117 -3.46 -16.67 -19.19
C GLY A 117 -2.31 -15.77 -18.70
N TYR A 118 -2.40 -15.18 -17.50
CA TYR A 118 -1.32 -14.39 -16.92
C TYR A 118 -0.32 -15.28 -16.18
N ARG A 119 0.96 -15.17 -16.50
CA ARG A 119 2.01 -16.01 -15.89
C ARG A 119 2.28 -15.57 -14.45
N ILE A 120 1.99 -16.45 -13.49
CA ILE A 120 2.27 -16.25 -12.06
C ILE A 120 3.60 -16.91 -11.69
N GLY A 121 3.89 -18.09 -12.24
CA GLY A 121 5.02 -18.93 -11.82
C GLY A 121 4.67 -19.78 -10.60
N LYS A 122 5.67 -20.14 -9.80
CA LYS A 122 5.52 -21.07 -8.68
C LYS A 122 6.00 -20.45 -7.37
N TYR A 123 5.12 -20.39 -6.38
CA TYR A 123 5.50 -20.05 -5.01
C TYR A 123 6.33 -21.18 -4.38
N PRO A 124 7.22 -20.90 -3.41
CA PRO A 124 7.95 -21.93 -2.69
C PRO A 124 7.01 -22.92 -1.98
N ASP A 125 7.28 -24.22 -2.13
CA ASP A 125 6.47 -25.29 -1.50
C ASP A 125 6.59 -25.27 0.03
N ILE A 126 7.76 -24.89 0.55
CA ILE A 126 8.06 -24.81 1.98
C ILE A 126 8.13 -23.33 2.37
N PRO A 127 7.30 -22.86 3.33
CA PRO A 127 7.41 -21.49 3.83
C PRO A 127 8.77 -21.26 4.49
N LEU A 128 9.36 -20.08 4.28
CA LEU A 128 10.64 -19.72 4.89
C LEU A 128 10.56 -19.85 6.41
N LYS A 129 11.39 -20.72 7.00
CA LYS A 129 11.41 -21.03 8.44
C LYS A 129 10.04 -21.45 9.01
N GLY A 130 9.16 -22.02 8.19
CA GLY A 130 7.80 -22.41 8.59
C GLY A 130 6.85 -21.22 8.89
N LEU A 131 7.26 -19.99 8.61
CA LEU A 131 6.48 -18.79 8.91
C LEU A 131 5.26 -18.67 7.99
N GLY A 132 4.07 -18.55 8.57
CA GLY A 132 2.80 -18.50 7.83
C GLY A 132 2.72 -17.40 6.78
N ILE A 133 3.44 -16.29 6.98
CA ILE A 133 3.47 -15.15 6.05
C ILE A 133 4.12 -15.49 4.69
N TYR A 134 4.86 -16.60 4.59
CA TYR A 134 5.46 -17.12 3.35
C TYR A 134 4.70 -18.30 2.75
N LYS A 135 3.50 -18.65 3.27
CA LYS A 135 2.59 -19.56 2.56
C LYS A 135 2.10 -18.89 1.26
N PRO A 136 1.80 -19.65 0.19
CA PRO A 136 1.15 -19.10 -0.98
C PRO A 136 -0.11 -18.30 -0.61
N PRO A 137 -0.38 -17.15 -1.26
CA PRO A 137 -1.59 -16.38 -1.03
C PRO A 137 -2.86 -17.22 -1.25
N ARG A 138 -3.93 -16.95 -0.49
CA ARG A 138 -5.26 -17.59 -0.69
C ARG A 138 -5.85 -17.22 -2.05
N GLY A 139 -5.60 -16.00 -2.51
CA GLY A 139 -6.09 -15.44 -3.76
C GLY A 139 -5.25 -14.25 -4.20
N LEU A 140 -5.58 -13.72 -5.38
CA LEU A 140 -4.99 -12.51 -5.95
C LEU A 140 -6.11 -11.58 -6.42
N ILE A 141 -5.84 -10.29 -6.40
CA ILE A 141 -6.70 -9.29 -7.01
C ILE A 141 -6.60 -9.46 -8.52
N ARG A 142 -7.73 -9.73 -9.18
CA ARG A 142 -7.87 -9.61 -10.63
C ARG A 142 -7.88 -8.13 -10.98
N VAL A 143 -7.03 -7.71 -11.88
CA VAL A 143 -6.87 -6.33 -12.31
C VAL A 143 -7.28 -6.25 -13.77
N ASP A 144 -8.21 -5.35 -14.07
CA ASP A 144 -8.57 -4.89 -15.40
C ASP A 144 -8.02 -3.45 -15.61
N PRO A 145 -7.87 -2.94 -16.85
CA PRO A 145 -7.20 -1.67 -17.13
C PRO A 145 -7.75 -0.47 -16.34
N GLU A 146 -9.06 -0.40 -16.14
CA GLU A 146 -9.75 0.64 -15.39
C GLU A 146 -9.37 0.70 -13.91
N MET A 147 -8.88 -0.42 -13.35
CA MET A 147 -8.49 -0.49 -11.95
C MET A 147 -7.13 0.17 -11.68
N LEU A 148 -6.34 0.52 -12.71
CA LEU A 148 -5.02 1.13 -12.49
C LEU A 148 -5.10 2.47 -11.76
N VAL A 149 -6.19 3.20 -11.93
CA VAL A 149 -6.44 4.50 -11.26
C VAL A 149 -7.21 4.35 -9.95
N LEU A 150 -7.58 3.12 -9.55
CA LEU A 150 -8.30 2.86 -8.31
C LEU A 150 -7.45 3.33 -7.11
N PRO A 151 -7.95 4.29 -6.30
CA PRO A 151 -7.26 4.68 -5.09
C PRO A 151 -7.29 3.52 -4.07
N LEU A 152 -6.12 3.17 -3.54
CA LEU A 152 -5.98 2.15 -2.51
C LEU A 152 -5.97 2.74 -1.10
N SER A 153 -5.34 3.89 -0.97
CA SER A 153 -5.23 4.74 0.22
C SER A 153 -5.08 6.20 -0.24
N PRO A 154 -5.05 7.22 0.64
CA PRO A 154 -5.13 8.63 0.23
C PRO A 154 -4.13 9.04 -0.85
N HIS A 155 -2.91 8.49 -0.83
CA HIS A 155 -1.81 8.90 -1.70
C HIS A 155 -1.32 7.81 -2.64
N PHE A 156 -2.00 6.66 -2.68
CA PHE A 156 -1.57 5.53 -3.51
C PHE A 156 -2.71 4.92 -4.32
N THR A 157 -2.43 4.59 -5.58
CA THR A 157 -3.35 3.88 -6.49
C THR A 157 -2.87 2.47 -6.78
N LEU A 158 -3.77 1.61 -7.25
CA LEU A 158 -3.46 0.22 -7.56
C LEU A 158 -2.39 0.08 -8.63
N GLY A 159 -2.41 0.95 -9.64
CA GLY A 159 -1.45 0.95 -10.74
C GLY A 159 0.01 1.05 -10.29
N GLN A 160 0.29 1.78 -9.21
CA GLN A 160 1.64 1.94 -8.65
C GLN A 160 2.22 0.61 -8.13
N PHE A 161 1.38 -0.38 -7.80
CA PHE A 161 1.83 -1.67 -7.28
C PHE A 161 1.85 -2.79 -8.31
N MET A 162 1.52 -2.51 -9.57
CA MET A 162 1.50 -3.51 -10.63
C MET A 162 2.86 -4.18 -10.83
N CYS A 163 2.83 -5.47 -11.12
CA CYS A 163 4.02 -6.17 -11.60
C CYS A 163 4.42 -5.62 -12.97
N LYS A 164 5.70 -5.26 -13.15
CA LYS A 164 6.26 -4.76 -14.43
C LYS A 164 6.34 -5.82 -15.54
N GLN A 165 5.84 -7.03 -15.27
CA GLN A 165 5.76 -8.09 -16.25
C GLN A 165 4.80 -7.69 -17.38
N ALA A 166 5.30 -7.78 -18.62
CA ALA A 166 4.49 -7.64 -19.81
C ALA A 166 3.41 -8.74 -19.91
N GLY A 167 2.35 -8.45 -20.64
CA GLY A 167 1.24 -9.39 -20.85
C GLY A 167 -0.09 -8.67 -20.90
N ASP A 168 -1.09 -9.37 -21.44
CA ASP A 168 -2.45 -8.88 -21.59
C ASP A 168 -3.23 -8.96 -20.27
N TYR A 169 -4.38 -8.30 -20.27
CA TYR A 169 -5.34 -8.35 -19.17
C TYR A 169 -6.25 -9.59 -19.28
N PRO A 170 -6.76 -10.13 -18.15
CA PRO A 170 -6.57 -9.64 -16.80
C PRO A 170 -5.17 -9.93 -16.25
N LYS A 171 -4.65 -8.98 -15.47
CA LYS A 171 -3.43 -9.19 -14.68
C LYS A 171 -3.80 -9.49 -13.24
N PHE A 172 -2.81 -9.93 -12.45
CA PHE A 172 -3.04 -10.25 -11.05
C PHE A 172 -1.97 -9.64 -10.15
N LEU A 173 -2.40 -9.11 -9.00
CA LEU A 173 -1.51 -8.66 -7.95
C LEU A 173 -2.03 -8.96 -6.56
N LEU A 174 -1.18 -8.75 -5.57
CA LEU A 174 -1.59 -8.65 -4.18
C LEU A 174 -0.97 -7.40 -3.57
N VAL A 175 -1.73 -6.70 -2.76
CA VAL A 175 -1.27 -5.60 -1.91
C VAL A 175 -1.89 -5.78 -0.53
N ARG A 176 -1.07 -5.78 0.52
CA ARG A 176 -1.54 -5.94 1.90
C ARG A 176 -1.92 -4.59 2.47
N THR A 177 -3.07 -4.51 3.15
CA THR A 177 -3.51 -3.29 3.85
C THR A 177 -2.42 -2.73 4.78
N GLY A 178 -1.71 -3.59 5.52
CA GLY A 178 -0.59 -3.16 6.37
C GLY A 178 0.54 -2.45 5.62
N LEU A 179 0.80 -2.82 4.35
CA LEU A 179 1.77 -2.08 3.52
C LEU A 179 1.25 -0.69 3.19
N LEU A 180 -0.03 -0.56 2.83
CA LEU A 180 -0.65 0.74 2.52
C LEU A 180 -0.61 1.67 3.75
N ILE A 181 -1.03 1.18 4.91
CA ILE A 181 -0.97 1.93 6.18
C ILE A 181 0.46 2.37 6.48
N LYS A 182 1.44 1.47 6.29
CA LYS A 182 2.85 1.79 6.46
C LYS A 182 3.32 2.90 5.52
N LEU A 183 2.93 2.84 4.25
CA LEU A 183 3.34 3.84 3.26
C LEU A 183 2.73 5.21 3.58
N GLU A 184 1.45 5.27 3.96
CA GLU A 184 0.80 6.51 4.40
C GLU A 184 1.46 7.10 5.66
N TYR A 185 1.78 6.26 6.65
CA TYR A 185 2.51 6.68 7.84
C TYR A 185 3.90 7.25 7.50
N LEU A 186 4.66 6.56 6.65
CA LEU A 186 6.00 7.00 6.25
C LEU A 186 5.94 8.28 5.40
N LEU A 187 4.89 8.44 4.59
CA LEU A 187 4.68 9.63 3.77
C LEU A 187 4.39 10.88 4.63
N GLU A 188 3.53 10.73 5.64
CA GLU A 188 3.28 11.78 6.63
C GLU A 188 4.56 12.12 7.41
N LEU A 189 5.35 11.11 7.78
CA LEU A 189 6.63 11.29 8.47
C LEU A 189 7.63 12.10 7.65
N VAL A 190 7.85 11.78 6.37
CA VAL A 190 8.82 12.52 5.54
C VAL A 190 8.38 13.97 5.33
N ASN A 191 7.09 14.22 5.14
CA ASN A 191 6.54 15.57 5.03
C ASN A 191 6.73 16.36 6.35
N HIS A 192 6.47 15.74 7.51
CA HIS A 192 6.75 16.35 8.81
C HIS A 192 8.25 16.63 9.03
N LYS A 193 9.14 15.89 8.37
CA LYS A 193 10.59 16.13 8.38
C LYS A 193 11.05 17.13 7.33
N GLY A 194 10.14 17.74 6.57
CA GLY A 194 10.43 18.79 5.61
C GLY A 194 10.75 18.29 4.19
N PHE A 195 10.50 17.02 3.89
CA PHE A 195 10.53 16.51 2.51
C PHE A 195 9.13 16.62 1.91
N ALA A 196 8.86 17.73 1.24
CA ALA A 196 7.56 17.97 0.61
C ALA A 196 7.32 16.99 -0.54
N THR A 197 6.31 16.12 -0.41
CA THR A 197 5.96 15.15 -1.45
C THR A 197 4.54 14.63 -1.26
N ASP A 198 3.78 14.55 -2.35
CA ASP A 198 2.37 14.10 -2.31
C ASP A 198 2.25 12.58 -2.31
N THR A 199 3.29 11.86 -2.72
CA THR A 199 3.32 10.38 -2.79
C THR A 199 4.75 9.90 -2.97
N PHE A 200 5.05 8.66 -2.56
CA PHE A 200 6.31 8.04 -2.96
C PHE A 200 6.23 7.56 -4.41
N TYR A 201 7.33 7.69 -5.14
CA TYR A 201 7.49 6.91 -6.37
C TYR A 201 7.65 5.44 -5.99
N VAL A 202 6.69 4.61 -6.38
CA VAL A 202 6.74 3.16 -6.17
C VAL A 202 7.47 2.53 -7.36
N MET A 203 8.78 2.37 -7.22
CA MET A 203 9.62 1.77 -8.24
C MET A 203 9.28 0.31 -8.48
N SER A 204 8.89 -0.41 -7.43
CA SER A 204 8.43 -1.79 -7.53
C SER A 204 7.46 -2.13 -6.41
N GLY A 205 6.24 -2.51 -6.76
CA GLY A 205 5.27 -3.10 -5.85
C GLY A 205 5.23 -4.63 -5.93
N PHE A 206 4.09 -5.21 -6.27
CA PHE A 206 3.94 -6.67 -6.38
C PHE A 206 4.82 -7.26 -7.48
N ARG A 207 5.32 -8.48 -7.25
CA ARG A 207 6.03 -9.27 -8.27
C ARG A 207 5.41 -10.65 -8.32
N THR A 208 5.07 -11.15 -9.50
CA THR A 208 4.75 -12.58 -9.63
C THR A 208 6.01 -13.40 -9.28
N PRO A 209 5.88 -14.64 -8.77
CA PRO A 209 7.03 -15.54 -8.64
C PRO A 209 7.87 -15.67 -9.91
N TYR A 210 7.22 -15.77 -11.07
CA TYR A 210 7.90 -15.80 -12.36
C TYR A 210 8.71 -14.54 -12.62
N TYR A 211 8.12 -13.35 -12.47
CA TYR A 211 8.82 -12.10 -12.73
C TYR A 211 9.96 -11.87 -11.73
N ASN A 212 9.75 -12.21 -10.46
CA ASN A 212 10.78 -12.12 -9.43
C ASN A 212 12.01 -12.97 -9.77
N ASP A 213 11.80 -14.21 -10.23
CA ASP A 213 12.86 -15.09 -10.69
C ASP A 213 13.55 -14.56 -11.96
N ALA A 214 12.77 -14.08 -12.94
CA ALA A 214 13.29 -13.55 -14.20
C ALA A 214 14.24 -12.35 -14.04
N ILE A 215 14.06 -11.56 -12.97
CA ILE A 215 14.96 -10.43 -12.64
C ILE A 215 16.05 -10.81 -11.62
N GLY A 216 16.26 -12.11 -11.35
CA GLY A 216 17.32 -12.62 -10.48
C GLY A 216 17.13 -12.30 -9.00
N ASN A 217 15.91 -12.02 -8.54
CA ASN A 217 15.65 -11.68 -7.14
C ASN A 217 15.54 -12.92 -6.24
N VAL A 218 15.75 -12.71 -4.94
CA VAL A 218 15.70 -13.80 -3.96
C VAL A 218 14.33 -14.48 -3.91
N ARG A 219 14.35 -15.80 -3.74
CA ARG A 219 13.17 -16.68 -3.75
C ARG A 219 12.06 -16.28 -2.77
N TYR A 220 12.42 -15.76 -1.60
CA TYR A 220 11.47 -15.35 -0.54
C TYR A 220 11.31 -13.83 -0.44
N SER A 221 11.45 -13.11 -1.55
CA SER A 221 11.20 -11.67 -1.61
C SER A 221 9.76 -11.32 -1.23
N ARG A 222 9.57 -10.37 -0.31
CA ARG A 222 8.25 -9.97 0.20
C ARG A 222 7.34 -9.31 -0.85
N HIS A 223 7.88 -8.86 -1.97
CA HIS A 223 7.11 -8.37 -3.13
C HIS A 223 6.16 -9.44 -3.67
N GLN A 224 6.52 -10.73 -3.62
CA GLN A 224 5.67 -11.83 -4.09
C GLN A 224 4.42 -12.06 -3.24
N TRP A 225 4.38 -11.52 -2.02
CA TRP A 225 3.24 -11.66 -1.10
C TRP A 225 2.52 -10.34 -0.86
N GLY A 226 2.72 -9.36 -1.74
CA GLY A 226 2.04 -8.05 -1.70
C GLY A 226 2.38 -7.20 -0.47
N GLY A 227 3.46 -7.53 0.23
CA GLY A 227 3.81 -6.92 1.50
C GLY A 227 5.02 -6.02 1.44
N ALA A 228 5.53 -5.68 0.25
CA ALA A 228 6.73 -4.86 0.07
C ALA A 228 6.59 -3.84 -1.05
N ALA A 229 7.32 -2.75 -0.92
CA ALA A 229 7.50 -1.72 -1.93
C ALA A 229 8.95 -1.22 -1.93
N ASP A 230 9.47 -0.98 -3.12
CA ASP A 230 10.72 -0.24 -3.33
C ASP A 230 10.33 1.19 -3.70
N ILE A 231 10.74 2.16 -2.88
CA ILE A 231 10.23 3.53 -2.91
C ILE A 231 11.34 4.59 -2.86
N PHE A 232 11.04 5.78 -3.37
CA PHE A 232 11.83 6.99 -3.19
C PHE A 232 10.94 8.25 -3.30
N ILE A 233 11.49 9.40 -2.92
CA ILE A 233 10.87 10.71 -3.15
C ILE A 233 11.35 11.23 -4.51
N ASP A 234 10.39 11.62 -5.35
CA ASP A 234 10.57 12.09 -6.73
C ASP A 234 9.59 13.26 -6.93
N SER A 235 10.01 14.45 -6.52
CA SER A 235 9.12 15.60 -6.42
C SER A 235 9.68 16.84 -7.09
N ASN A 236 11.00 16.98 -7.23
CA ASN A 236 11.57 18.18 -7.85
C ASN A 236 12.95 17.95 -8.51
N PRO A 237 13.00 17.70 -9.83
CA PRO A 237 11.87 17.49 -10.75
C PRO A 237 11.25 16.10 -10.57
N LYS A 238 10.00 15.92 -11.02
CA LYS A 238 9.36 14.61 -11.07
C LYS A 238 9.78 13.86 -12.34
N ASP A 239 10.93 13.20 -12.32
CA ASP A 239 11.56 12.59 -13.49
C ASP A 239 11.77 11.06 -13.37
N GLY A 240 11.27 10.46 -12.28
CA GLY A 240 11.44 9.02 -12.01
C GLY A 240 12.80 8.67 -11.42
N VAL A 241 13.55 9.66 -10.93
CA VAL A 241 14.79 9.51 -10.18
C VAL A 241 14.58 10.03 -8.76
N MET A 242 15.31 9.48 -7.79
CA MET A 242 15.28 9.97 -6.42
C MET A 242 15.81 11.41 -6.34
N ASP A 243 15.11 12.27 -5.59
CA ASP A 243 15.58 13.61 -5.27
C ASP A 243 16.88 13.57 -4.45
N ASP A 244 17.70 14.63 -4.55
CA ASP A 244 18.88 14.86 -3.68
C ASP A 244 18.41 15.26 -2.27
N LEU A 245 18.20 14.26 -1.41
CA LEU A 245 17.63 14.42 -0.08
C LEU A 245 18.66 14.95 0.93
N ASN A 246 19.94 14.71 0.70
CA ASN A 246 21.01 15.20 1.58
C ASN A 246 21.55 16.59 1.16
N ARG A 247 21.18 17.07 -0.03
CA ARG A 247 21.53 18.38 -0.61
C ARG A 247 23.02 18.54 -0.89
N ASP A 248 23.69 17.46 -1.28
CA ASP A 248 25.12 17.49 -1.63
C ASP A 248 25.39 17.62 -3.15
N GLY A 249 24.33 17.65 -3.96
CA GLY A 249 24.38 17.79 -5.41
C GLY A 249 24.57 16.47 -6.16
N VAL A 250 24.61 15.32 -5.48
CA VAL A 250 24.85 13.99 -6.08
C VAL A 250 23.79 12.99 -5.65
N ILE A 251 22.96 12.56 -6.60
CA ILE A 251 21.95 11.53 -6.37
C ILE A 251 22.60 10.14 -6.25
N ASP A 252 22.74 9.63 -5.02
CA ASP A 252 23.33 8.34 -4.73
C ASP A 252 22.77 7.63 -3.47
N VAL A 253 23.47 6.61 -2.98
CA VAL A 253 23.01 5.81 -1.83
C VAL A 253 22.88 6.64 -0.53
N ARG A 254 23.55 7.79 -0.44
CA ARG A 254 23.48 8.70 0.71
C ARG A 254 22.11 9.35 0.83
N ASP A 255 21.39 9.53 -0.28
CA ASP A 255 19.99 9.98 -0.29
C ASP A 255 19.05 8.89 0.21
N ALA A 256 19.21 7.66 -0.30
CA ALA A 256 18.48 6.51 0.22
C ALA A 256 18.74 6.31 1.72
N ALA A 257 19.95 6.60 2.19
CA ALA A 257 20.31 6.52 3.59
C ALA A 257 19.58 7.55 4.48
N VAL A 258 19.14 8.69 3.92
CA VAL A 258 18.29 9.65 4.65
C VAL A 258 16.95 9.01 5.01
N LEU A 259 16.25 8.44 4.01
CA LEU A 259 14.98 7.74 4.24
C LEU A 259 15.17 6.50 5.11
N TYR A 260 16.22 5.72 4.86
CA TYR A 260 16.52 4.52 5.64
C TYR A 260 16.65 4.84 7.14
N ARG A 261 17.49 5.82 7.51
CA ARG A 261 17.67 6.17 8.93
C ARG A 261 16.36 6.65 9.55
N LEU A 262 15.65 7.54 8.85
CA LEU A 262 14.37 8.05 9.29
C LEU A 262 13.35 6.92 9.55
N PHE A 263 13.28 5.93 8.67
CA PHE A 263 12.33 4.81 8.79
C PHE A 263 12.78 3.76 9.82
N ASP A 264 14.09 3.59 10.02
CA ASP A 264 14.60 2.66 11.03
C ASP A 264 14.31 3.17 12.44
N ASP A 265 14.43 4.48 12.69
CA ASP A 265 14.13 5.11 13.98
C ASP A 265 12.68 4.85 14.42
N GLU A 266 11.74 4.78 13.49
CA GLU A 266 10.34 4.48 13.78
C GLU A 266 10.15 3.06 14.31
N SER A 267 11.05 2.13 14.01
CA SER A 267 10.89 0.71 14.34
C SER A 267 10.94 0.40 15.84
N PHE A 268 11.31 1.39 16.66
CA PHE A 268 11.32 1.30 18.12
C PHE A 268 10.06 1.89 18.76
N LYS A 269 9.20 2.56 18.00
CA LYS A 269 7.97 3.20 18.52
C LYS A 269 6.82 2.21 18.56
N ASP A 270 6.03 2.25 19.63
CA ASP A 270 4.90 1.32 19.83
C ASP A 270 3.87 1.39 18.70
N GLY A 271 3.52 2.59 18.24
CA GLY A 271 2.58 2.78 17.12
C GLY A 271 3.06 2.20 15.78
N TYR A 272 4.36 1.97 15.61
CA TYR A 272 4.93 1.41 14.39
C TYR A 272 5.07 -0.12 14.45
N LYS A 273 5.09 -0.72 15.64
CA LYS A 273 5.29 -2.17 15.82
C LYS A 273 4.35 -3.05 14.97
N PRO A 274 3.06 -2.73 14.79
CA PRO A 274 2.18 -3.50 13.90
C PRO A 274 2.65 -3.52 12.44
N MET A 275 3.38 -2.50 11.99
CA MET A 275 3.91 -2.33 10.63
C MET A 275 5.37 -2.77 10.49
N ILE A 276 5.93 -3.43 11.50
CA ILE A 276 7.34 -3.83 11.51
C ILE A 276 7.65 -4.78 10.34
N GLY A 277 8.83 -4.60 9.75
CA GLY A 277 9.29 -5.48 8.70
C GLY A 277 10.71 -5.18 8.25
N GLY A 278 11.02 -5.61 7.03
CA GLY A 278 12.26 -5.35 6.34
C GLY A 278 12.40 -3.89 5.93
N LEU A 279 13.64 -3.41 5.99
CA LEU A 279 14.05 -2.11 5.51
C LEU A 279 15.46 -2.26 4.93
N GLY A 280 15.67 -1.82 3.70
CA GLY A 280 16.96 -1.91 3.04
C GLY A 280 17.20 -0.71 2.15
N GLN A 281 18.43 -0.20 2.13
CA GLN A 281 18.84 0.85 1.19
C GLN A 281 19.59 0.22 0.01
N TYR A 282 19.41 0.78 -1.18
CA TYR A 282 20.05 0.28 -2.40
C TYR A 282 20.74 1.43 -3.14
N LYS A 283 21.96 1.17 -3.58
CA LYS A 283 22.72 2.08 -4.45
C LYS A 283 22.16 2.10 -5.86
N LYS A 284 22.45 3.18 -6.58
CA LYS A 284 22.27 3.29 -8.02
C LYS A 284 22.98 2.15 -8.76
N THR A 285 22.35 1.66 -9.82
CA THR A 285 22.94 0.74 -10.81
C THR A 285 22.75 1.29 -12.21
N SER A 286 23.13 0.54 -13.24
CA SER A 286 22.77 0.87 -14.62
C SER A 286 21.27 0.77 -14.91
N SER A 287 20.50 0.07 -14.06
CA SER A 287 19.09 -0.22 -14.30
C SER A 287 18.13 0.66 -13.51
N HIS A 288 18.61 1.31 -12.43
CA HIS A 288 17.78 2.14 -11.54
C HIS A 288 18.64 3.10 -10.70
N GLY A 289 18.02 4.19 -10.22
CA GLY A 289 18.58 5.09 -9.21
C GLY A 289 18.66 4.47 -7.81
N PRO A 290 19.12 5.22 -6.80
CA PRO A 290 19.04 4.78 -5.41
C PRO A 290 17.57 4.70 -4.94
N PHE A 291 17.28 3.82 -3.99
CA PHE A 291 15.93 3.66 -3.43
C PHE A 291 15.98 2.98 -2.06
N VAL A 292 14.84 2.98 -1.37
CA VAL A 292 14.63 2.24 -0.11
C VAL A 292 13.56 1.17 -0.29
N HIS A 293 13.88 -0.04 0.13
CA HIS A 293 12.93 -1.13 0.28
C HIS A 293 12.24 -1.06 1.64
N VAL A 294 10.93 -1.20 1.67
CA VAL A 294 10.13 -1.41 2.89
C VAL A 294 9.21 -2.60 2.75
N ASP A 295 9.00 -3.34 3.83
CA ASP A 295 7.97 -4.36 3.88
C ASP A 295 7.31 -4.49 5.26
N VAL A 296 6.26 -5.31 5.31
CA VAL A 296 5.49 -5.65 6.52
C VAL A 296 5.62 -7.15 6.87
N ARG A 297 6.85 -7.68 6.89
CA ARG A 297 7.09 -9.11 7.18
C ARG A 297 6.83 -9.53 8.63
N GLY A 298 6.52 -8.58 9.52
CA GLY A 298 6.21 -8.84 10.93
C GLY A 298 7.43 -9.02 11.83
N PHE A 299 8.63 -8.83 11.30
CA PHE A 299 9.87 -8.83 12.09
C PHE A 299 10.91 -7.90 11.47
N ARG A 300 11.74 -7.29 12.32
CA ARG A 300 12.80 -6.36 11.89
C ARG A 300 13.86 -7.12 11.08
N ALA A 301 14.17 -6.60 9.88
CA ALA A 301 15.29 -7.05 9.06
C ALA A 301 15.93 -5.83 8.39
N ARG A 302 17.26 -5.77 8.36
CA ARG A 302 18.04 -4.62 7.87
C ARG A 302 19.20 -5.05 6.99
N TRP A 303 19.43 -4.35 5.89
CA TRP A 303 20.51 -4.64 4.96
C TRP A 303 20.86 -3.42 4.10
N GLY A 304 21.95 -3.51 3.35
CA GLY A 304 22.41 -2.46 2.45
C GLY A 304 23.17 -1.32 3.13
N HIS A 305 23.49 -1.46 4.43
CA HIS A 305 24.37 -0.58 5.18
C HIS A 305 25.84 -0.84 4.84
#